data_AF-A0A6C0F5L6-F1
#
_entry.id   AF-A0A6C0F5L6-F1
#
_cell.length_a   1.000
_cell.length_b   1.000
_cell.length_c   1.000
_cell.angle_alpha   90.00
_cell.angle_beta   90.00
_cell.angle_gamma   90.00
#
_symmetry.space_group_name_H-M   'P 1'
#
loop_
_entity.id
_entity.type
_entity.pdbx_description
1 polymer ?
#
loop_
_entity_poly.entity_id
_entity_poly.type
_entity_poly.pdbx_seq_one_letter_code
_entity_poly.pdbx_strand_id
1 'polypeptide(L)'
;MTTLSDKIKGNLKFILELEEDDSVHADHGSLLTQSEYVQVDNDLEIEYAMYFTFAELLGRSILVDLNYTSYDELINNIDKCIDNIYNNKQLNLMIENNQNFYEIMNHIEDLFDNLKDKVFYYSPFYNIIRTILVFKSKIYGILKDNNENVKKIMKITHSLNQHLTYGINVNSDDNSDDNSDDNSDDNSDDNSDDNSDDNSDDNSDDNSGDNDNSDDNEGDNSDDNGGSDDNDDNNDNDGNEEETSIFTIMNFLFPKKFE
;
A
#
# COMPACT_ATOMS: atom_id res chain seq x y z
N MET A 1 -12.58 -32.00 -26.89
CA MET A 1 -13.28 -31.27 -25.81
C MET A 1 -12.40 -30.09 -25.46
N THR A 2 -12.85 -28.87 -25.73
CA THR A 2 -12.21 -27.68 -25.15
C THR A 2 -12.43 -27.73 -23.65
N THR A 3 -11.35 -27.60 -22.88
CA THR A 3 -11.48 -27.52 -21.43
C THR A 3 -12.01 -26.14 -21.04
N LEU A 4 -12.52 -26.02 -19.82
CA LEU A 4 -12.97 -24.75 -19.26
C LEU A 4 -11.85 -23.70 -19.28
N SER A 5 -10.63 -24.13 -18.95
CA SER A 5 -9.43 -23.29 -18.96
C SER A 5 -9.09 -22.80 -20.37
N ASP A 6 -9.31 -23.62 -21.41
CA ASP A 6 -9.06 -23.20 -22.80
C ASP A 6 -10.03 -22.09 -23.23
N LYS A 7 -11.29 -22.16 -22.80
CA LYS A 7 -12.27 -21.10 -23.08
C LYS A 7 -11.89 -19.79 -22.40
N ILE A 8 -11.48 -19.84 -21.13
CA ILE A 8 -11.05 -18.66 -20.38
C ILE A 8 -9.80 -18.04 -21.03
N LYS A 9 -8.81 -18.85 -21.39
CA LYS A 9 -7.62 -18.39 -22.13
C LYS A 9 -7.99 -17.73 -23.45
N GLY A 10 -8.90 -18.36 -24.20
CA GLY A 10 -9.41 -17.81 -25.46
C GLY A 10 -10.09 -16.46 -25.26
N ASN A 11 -10.97 -16.35 -24.26
CA ASN A 11 -11.70 -15.12 -23.96
C ASN A 11 -10.76 -14.01 -23.49
N LEU A 12 -9.79 -14.31 -22.62
CA LEU A 12 -8.81 -13.31 -22.18
C LEU A 12 -7.96 -12.80 -23.34
N LYS A 13 -7.48 -13.72 -24.19
CA LYS A 13 -6.74 -13.32 -25.39
C LYS A 13 -7.60 -12.43 -26.29
N PHE A 14 -8.86 -12.80 -26.50
CA PHE A 14 -9.81 -12.02 -27.28
C PHE A 14 -9.98 -10.60 -26.70
N ILE A 15 -10.22 -10.47 -25.39
CA ILE A 15 -10.44 -9.16 -24.76
C ILE A 15 -9.15 -8.31 -24.78
N LEU A 16 -7.97 -8.92 -24.62
CA LEU A 16 -6.68 -8.21 -24.73
C LEU A 16 -6.44 -7.62 -26.12
N GLU A 17 -6.93 -8.28 -27.16
CA GLU A 17 -6.79 -7.88 -28.56
C GLU A 17 -7.99 -7.05 -29.07
N LEU A 18 -8.98 -6.76 -28.21
CA LEU A 18 -10.21 -6.08 -28.57
C LEU A 18 -9.98 -4.59 -28.90
N GLU A 19 -10.43 -4.16 -30.08
CA GLU A 19 -10.36 -2.76 -30.52
C GLU A 19 -11.64 -1.96 -30.18
N GLU A 20 -11.57 -0.64 -30.28
CA GLU A 20 -12.67 0.29 -29.94
C GLU A 20 -13.95 0.02 -30.75
N ASP A 21 -13.80 -0.29 -32.04
CA ASP A 21 -14.89 -0.46 -33.01
C ASP A 21 -15.28 -1.93 -33.24
N ASP A 22 -14.64 -2.88 -32.57
CA ASP A 22 -14.94 -4.29 -32.72
C ASP A 22 -16.34 -4.64 -32.21
N SER A 23 -17.05 -5.46 -32.99
CA SER A 23 -18.33 -6.02 -32.58
C SER A 23 -18.11 -7.35 -31.86
N VAL A 24 -18.49 -7.42 -30.60
CA VAL A 24 -18.36 -8.59 -29.73
C VAL A 24 -19.58 -9.48 -29.86
N HIS A 25 -19.31 -10.77 -29.99
CA HIS A 25 -20.29 -11.83 -29.99
C HIS A 25 -19.84 -12.93 -29.02
N ALA A 26 -20.79 -13.51 -28.31
CA ALA A 26 -20.59 -14.69 -27.47
C ALA A 26 -21.34 -15.89 -28.06
N ASP A 27 -20.68 -17.05 -28.06
CA ASP A 27 -21.28 -18.33 -28.43
C ASP A 27 -20.84 -19.40 -27.43
N HIS A 28 -21.80 -19.99 -26.71
CA HIS A 28 -21.56 -21.05 -25.71
C HIS A 28 -20.45 -20.69 -24.69
N GLY A 29 -20.39 -19.43 -24.26
CA GLY A 29 -19.43 -18.92 -23.28
C GLY A 29 -18.04 -18.58 -23.84
N SER A 30 -17.87 -18.58 -25.16
CA SER A 30 -16.66 -18.10 -25.84
C SER A 30 -16.93 -16.76 -26.52
N LEU A 31 -16.01 -15.80 -26.35
CA LEU A 31 -16.07 -14.49 -26.98
C LEU A 31 -15.36 -14.52 -28.34
N LEU A 32 -15.97 -13.90 -29.33
CA LEU A 32 -15.57 -13.89 -30.73
C LEU A 32 -15.88 -12.53 -31.35
N THR A 33 -15.13 -12.14 -32.38
CA THR A 33 -15.50 -10.98 -33.21
C THR A 33 -16.65 -11.37 -34.13
N GLN A 34 -17.65 -10.50 -34.22
CA GLN A 34 -18.79 -10.71 -35.09
C GLN A 34 -18.41 -10.38 -36.53
N SER A 35 -18.64 -11.33 -37.44
CA SER A 35 -18.55 -11.08 -38.89
C SER A 35 -19.72 -10.22 -39.39
N GLU A 36 -19.73 -9.84 -40.68
CA GLU A 36 -20.68 -8.90 -41.34
C GLU A 36 -22.20 -9.07 -41.03
N TYR A 37 -22.64 -10.17 -40.41
CA TYR A 37 -24.02 -10.39 -40.00
C TYR A 37 -24.20 -10.18 -38.49
N VAL A 38 -24.90 -9.11 -38.12
CA VAL A 38 -25.28 -8.82 -36.73
C VAL A 38 -26.36 -9.80 -36.29
N GLN A 39 -26.00 -10.73 -35.41
CA GLN A 39 -26.95 -11.50 -34.64
C GLN A 39 -27.65 -10.57 -33.66
N VAL A 40 -28.98 -10.49 -33.78
CA VAL A 40 -29.83 -9.68 -32.88
C VAL A 40 -29.99 -10.45 -31.57
N ASP A 41 -29.86 -9.73 -30.44
CA ASP A 41 -29.98 -10.24 -29.06
C ASP A 41 -28.92 -11.28 -28.64
N ASN A 42 -27.67 -10.84 -28.48
CA ASN A 42 -26.58 -11.65 -27.93
C ASN A 42 -26.07 -11.18 -26.55
N ASP A 43 -26.62 -10.08 -26.03
CA ASP A 43 -26.18 -9.40 -24.81
C ASP A 43 -26.08 -10.34 -23.60
N LEU A 44 -27.08 -11.21 -23.42
CA LEU A 44 -27.09 -12.17 -22.31
C LEU A 44 -25.94 -13.18 -22.40
N GLU A 45 -25.59 -13.63 -23.61
CA GLU A 45 -24.47 -14.55 -23.77
C GLU A 45 -23.13 -13.84 -23.53
N ILE A 46 -23.02 -12.57 -23.90
CA ILE A 46 -21.85 -11.72 -23.60
C ILE A 46 -21.70 -11.52 -22.09
N GLU A 47 -22.79 -11.17 -21.40
CA GLU A 47 -22.84 -11.08 -19.93
C GLU A 47 -22.32 -12.36 -19.28
N TYR A 48 -22.87 -13.52 -19.68
CA TYR A 48 -22.45 -14.81 -19.13
C TYR A 48 -20.99 -15.13 -19.46
N ALA A 49 -20.54 -14.90 -20.70
CA ALA A 49 -19.18 -15.17 -21.11
C ALA A 49 -18.17 -14.29 -20.34
N MET A 50 -18.47 -13.00 -20.18
CA MET A 50 -17.65 -12.05 -19.42
C MET A 50 -17.60 -12.43 -17.94
N TYR A 51 -18.77 -12.53 -17.29
CA TYR A 51 -18.84 -12.89 -15.88
C TYR A 51 -18.13 -14.21 -15.61
N PHE A 52 -18.39 -15.23 -16.43
CA PHE A 52 -17.77 -16.53 -16.28
C PHE A 52 -16.24 -16.46 -16.42
N THR A 53 -15.73 -15.71 -17.40
CA THR A 53 -14.29 -15.56 -17.65
C THR A 53 -13.59 -14.95 -16.45
N PHE A 54 -14.07 -13.80 -15.97
CA PHE A 54 -13.43 -13.09 -14.87
C PHE A 54 -13.70 -13.71 -13.50
N ALA A 55 -14.92 -14.17 -13.23
CA ALA A 55 -15.24 -14.81 -11.95
C ALA A 55 -14.43 -16.10 -11.76
N GLU A 56 -14.21 -16.88 -12.82
CA GLU A 56 -13.40 -18.09 -12.74
C GLU A 56 -11.90 -17.76 -12.69
N LEU A 57 -11.43 -16.74 -13.44
CA LEU A 57 -10.05 -16.25 -13.38
C LEU A 57 -9.66 -15.70 -12.00
N LEU A 58 -10.50 -14.82 -11.45
CA LEU A 58 -10.25 -14.07 -10.20
C LEU A 58 -10.67 -14.88 -8.96
N GLY A 59 -11.69 -15.75 -9.10
CA GLY A 59 -12.26 -16.53 -8.02
C GLY A 59 -11.54 -17.86 -7.75
N ARG A 60 -10.89 -18.46 -8.76
CA ARG A 60 -10.08 -19.68 -8.57
C ARG A 60 -8.58 -19.40 -8.50
N SER A 61 -7.86 -20.33 -7.88
CA SER A 61 -6.40 -20.45 -7.94
C SER A 61 -5.88 -20.89 -9.33
N ILE A 62 -6.60 -20.59 -10.42
CA ILE A 62 -6.24 -20.93 -11.81
C ILE A 62 -4.92 -20.27 -12.25
N LEU A 63 -4.41 -19.34 -11.45
CA LEU A 63 -3.02 -18.86 -11.44
C LEU A 63 -1.97 -19.94 -11.74
N VAL A 64 -2.18 -21.17 -11.25
CA VAL A 64 -1.23 -22.29 -11.48
C VAL A 64 -1.29 -22.84 -12.92
N ASP A 65 -2.44 -22.78 -13.59
CA ASP A 65 -2.66 -23.43 -14.90
C ASP A 65 -2.54 -22.49 -16.11
N LEU A 66 -2.52 -21.17 -15.87
CA LEU A 66 -2.44 -20.16 -16.93
C LEU A 66 -1.01 -19.86 -17.41
N ASN A 67 0.01 -20.51 -16.84
CA ASN A 67 1.43 -20.23 -17.13
C ASN A 67 1.82 -18.75 -16.95
N TYR A 68 1.10 -18.00 -16.11
CA TYR A 68 1.54 -16.63 -15.78
C TYR A 68 2.84 -16.72 -14.99
N THR A 69 3.89 -16.17 -15.59
CA THR A 69 5.25 -16.19 -15.05
C THR A 69 5.37 -15.33 -13.79
N SER A 70 4.51 -14.32 -13.64
CA SER A 70 4.40 -13.49 -12.43
C SER A 70 2.96 -13.00 -12.20
N TYR A 71 2.64 -12.68 -10.95
CA TYR A 71 1.37 -12.01 -10.59
C TYR A 71 1.23 -10.63 -11.24
N ASP A 72 2.35 -9.93 -11.47
CA ASP A 72 2.36 -8.61 -12.11
C ASP A 72 1.88 -8.69 -13.55
N GLU A 73 2.32 -9.72 -14.30
CA GLU A 73 1.88 -9.96 -15.66
C GLU A 73 0.36 -10.22 -15.72
N LEU A 74 -0.15 -11.04 -14.79
CA LEU A 74 -1.59 -11.28 -14.69
C LEU A 74 -2.36 -10.00 -14.36
N ILE A 75 -1.92 -9.25 -13.34
CA ILE A 75 -2.59 -8.01 -12.92
C ILE A 75 -2.64 -7.03 -14.10
N ASN A 76 -1.50 -6.80 -14.77
CA ASN A 76 -1.44 -5.91 -15.93
C ASN A 76 -2.34 -6.37 -17.07
N ASN A 77 -2.46 -7.68 -17.30
CA ASN A 77 -3.35 -8.19 -18.35
C ASN A 77 -4.82 -8.03 -18.00
N ILE A 78 -5.22 -8.24 -16.74
CA ILE A 78 -6.59 -8.01 -16.30
C ILE A 78 -6.93 -6.51 -16.38
N ASP A 79 -6.03 -5.63 -15.92
CA ASP A 79 -6.17 -4.18 -16.00
C ASP A 79 -6.43 -3.75 -17.46
N LYS A 80 -5.59 -4.20 -18.40
CA LYS A 80 -5.78 -3.97 -19.83
C LYS A 80 -7.09 -4.54 -20.38
N CYS A 81 -7.51 -5.72 -19.91
CA CYS A 81 -8.79 -6.28 -20.34
C CYS A 81 -9.96 -5.39 -19.91
N ILE A 82 -9.94 -4.89 -18.68
CA ILE A 82 -10.97 -3.98 -18.16
C ILE A 82 -10.97 -2.68 -18.98
N ASP A 83 -9.79 -2.10 -19.22
CA ASP A 83 -9.65 -0.90 -20.06
C ASP A 83 -10.22 -1.13 -21.47
N ASN A 84 -9.88 -2.25 -22.11
CA ASN A 84 -10.40 -2.58 -23.44
C ASN A 84 -11.93 -2.76 -23.44
N ILE A 85 -12.52 -3.28 -22.36
CA ILE A 85 -13.98 -3.39 -22.22
C ILE A 85 -14.63 -2.01 -22.15
N TYR A 86 -14.09 -1.08 -21.36
CA TYR A 86 -14.62 0.28 -21.26
C TYR A 86 -14.38 1.12 -22.52
N ASN A 87 -13.29 0.85 -23.24
CA ASN A 87 -12.97 1.54 -24.48
C ASN A 87 -13.76 1.02 -25.68
N ASN A 88 -14.23 -0.23 -25.66
CA ASN A 88 -15.05 -0.77 -26.75
C ASN A 88 -16.45 -0.14 -26.79
N LYS A 89 -16.85 0.40 -27.95
CA LYS A 89 -18.13 1.13 -28.10
C LYS A 89 -19.35 0.29 -27.77
N GLN A 90 -19.41 -0.95 -28.25
CA GLN A 90 -20.56 -1.83 -28.02
C GLN A 90 -20.67 -2.17 -26.54
N LEU A 91 -19.57 -2.60 -25.92
CA LEU A 91 -19.57 -2.99 -24.51
C LEU A 91 -19.82 -1.80 -23.59
N ASN A 92 -19.25 -0.63 -23.88
CA ASN A 92 -19.51 0.59 -23.11
C ASN A 92 -21.00 0.99 -23.20
N LEU A 93 -21.61 0.93 -24.40
CA LEU A 93 -23.05 1.12 -24.55
C LEU A 93 -23.86 0.08 -23.76
N MET A 94 -23.40 -1.17 -23.67
CA MET A 94 -24.04 -2.17 -22.81
C MET A 94 -23.92 -1.81 -21.33
N ILE A 95 -22.78 -1.28 -20.87
CA ILE A 95 -22.59 -0.83 -19.47
C ILE A 95 -23.57 0.31 -19.15
N GLU A 96 -23.75 1.26 -20.05
CA GLU A 96 -24.65 2.40 -19.83
C GLU A 96 -26.14 2.00 -19.86
N ASN A 97 -26.52 1.08 -20.74
CA ASN A 97 -27.93 0.77 -21.01
C ASN A 97 -28.45 -0.49 -20.33
N ASN A 98 -27.57 -1.39 -19.86
CA ASN A 98 -27.94 -2.65 -19.25
C ASN A 98 -27.43 -2.77 -17.81
N GLN A 99 -28.37 -2.65 -16.87
CA GLN A 99 -28.11 -2.73 -15.44
C GLN A 99 -27.40 -4.03 -15.01
N ASN A 100 -27.73 -5.18 -15.62
CA ASN A 100 -27.10 -6.44 -15.26
C ASN A 100 -25.63 -6.46 -15.68
N PHE A 101 -25.33 -5.96 -16.88
CA PHE A 101 -23.95 -5.90 -17.37
C PHE A 101 -23.11 -4.91 -16.56
N TYR A 102 -23.69 -3.77 -16.17
CA TYR A 102 -23.07 -2.84 -15.22
C TYR A 102 -22.74 -3.50 -13.87
N GLU A 103 -23.69 -4.24 -13.29
CA GLU A 103 -23.46 -4.97 -12.03
C GLU A 103 -22.38 -6.05 -12.17
N ILE A 104 -22.31 -6.72 -13.32
CA ILE A 104 -21.25 -7.69 -13.64
C ILE A 104 -19.89 -6.99 -13.67
N MET A 105 -19.77 -5.84 -14.34
CA MET A 105 -18.51 -5.10 -14.43
C MET A 105 -18.02 -4.60 -13.07
N ASN A 106 -18.91 -4.00 -12.26
CA ASN A 106 -18.56 -3.60 -10.89
C ASN A 106 -18.06 -4.78 -10.06
N HIS A 107 -18.72 -5.94 -10.16
CA HIS A 107 -18.29 -7.11 -9.42
C HIS A 107 -16.93 -7.65 -9.91
N ILE A 108 -16.62 -7.53 -11.20
CA ILE A 108 -15.30 -7.88 -11.75
C ILE A 108 -14.21 -6.97 -11.17
N GLU A 109 -14.46 -5.66 -11.11
CA GLU A 109 -13.55 -4.69 -10.49
C GLU A 109 -13.33 -4.99 -9.01
N ASP A 110 -14.40 -5.23 -8.25
CA ASP A 110 -14.31 -5.63 -6.85
C ASP A 110 -13.44 -6.89 -6.67
N LEU A 111 -13.64 -7.90 -7.51
CA LEU A 111 -12.83 -9.12 -7.48
C LEU A 111 -11.37 -8.85 -7.84
N PHE A 112 -11.11 -7.92 -8.74
CA PHE A 112 -9.77 -7.55 -9.18
C PHE A 112 -9.03 -6.74 -8.12
N ASP A 113 -9.68 -5.79 -7.46
CA ASP A 113 -9.12 -5.08 -6.31
C ASP A 113 -8.80 -6.03 -5.16
N ASN A 114 -9.70 -6.98 -4.89
CA ASN A 114 -9.44 -8.05 -3.94
C ASN A 114 -8.22 -8.92 -4.32
N LEU A 115 -7.96 -9.11 -5.62
CA LEU A 115 -6.76 -9.81 -6.09
C LEU A 115 -5.51 -8.95 -5.85
N LYS A 116 -5.53 -7.67 -6.23
CA LYS A 116 -4.43 -6.72 -5.99
C LYS A 116 -4.07 -6.67 -4.50
N ASP A 117 -5.08 -6.57 -3.65
CA ASP A 117 -4.94 -6.63 -2.19
C ASP A 117 -4.31 -7.94 -1.73
N LYS A 118 -4.81 -9.09 -2.19
CA LYS A 118 -4.21 -10.38 -1.82
C LYS A 118 -2.75 -10.44 -2.23
N VAL A 119 -2.40 -10.07 -3.46
CA VAL A 119 -1.01 -10.09 -3.93
C VAL A 119 -0.14 -9.15 -3.07
N PHE A 120 -0.64 -7.97 -2.74
CA PHE A 120 0.06 -7.01 -1.89
C PHE A 120 0.21 -7.48 -0.43
N TYR A 121 -0.86 -7.97 0.20
CA TYR A 121 -0.87 -8.40 1.61
C TYR A 121 -0.23 -9.78 1.83
N TYR A 122 -0.22 -10.66 0.84
CA TYR A 122 0.57 -11.90 0.89
C TYR A 122 2.04 -11.68 0.49
N SER A 123 2.41 -10.47 0.07
CA SER A 123 3.80 -10.11 -0.23
C SER A 123 4.70 -10.38 0.98
N PRO A 124 5.91 -10.92 0.77
CA PRO A 124 6.93 -11.02 1.82
C PRO A 124 7.17 -9.69 2.53
N PHE A 125 7.10 -8.56 1.81
CA PHE A 125 7.29 -7.22 2.37
C PHE A 125 6.21 -6.85 3.39
N TYR A 126 4.94 -7.07 3.08
CA TYR A 126 3.86 -6.81 4.04
C TYR A 126 4.01 -7.68 5.28
N ASN A 127 4.36 -8.96 5.11
CA ASN A 127 4.61 -9.87 6.22
C ASN A 127 5.77 -9.41 7.11
N ILE A 128 6.85 -8.87 6.51
CA ILE A 128 7.97 -8.26 7.24
C ILE A 128 7.50 -7.02 8.02
N ILE A 129 6.80 -6.08 7.37
CA ILE A 129 6.29 -4.86 8.01
C ILE A 129 5.34 -5.21 9.17
N ARG A 130 4.41 -6.14 8.96
CA ARG A 130 3.50 -6.65 9.98
C ARG A 130 4.28 -7.24 11.16
N THR A 131 5.33 -8.01 10.88
CA THR A 131 6.19 -8.60 11.92
C THR A 131 6.88 -7.51 12.74
N ILE A 132 7.40 -6.46 12.08
CA ILE A 132 8.03 -5.31 12.73
C ILE A 132 7.01 -4.55 13.59
N LEU A 133 5.79 -4.32 13.11
CA LEU A 133 4.74 -3.64 13.87
C LEU A 133 4.31 -4.42 15.13
N VAL A 134 4.16 -5.75 15.00
CA VAL A 134 3.87 -6.63 16.14
C VAL A 134 5.05 -6.67 17.12
N PHE A 135 6.28 -6.62 16.64
CA PHE A 135 7.45 -6.51 17.50
C PHE A 135 7.50 -5.17 18.25
N LYS A 136 7.22 -4.06 17.55
CA LYS A 136 7.14 -2.71 18.13
C LYS A 136 6.11 -2.63 19.24
N SER A 137 4.91 -3.20 19.05
CA SER A 137 3.86 -3.19 20.09
C SER A 137 4.27 -3.99 21.32
N LYS A 138 4.96 -5.13 21.15
CA LYS A 138 5.51 -5.91 22.27
C LYS A 138 6.56 -5.12 23.06
N ILE A 139 7.51 -4.47 22.37
CA ILE A 139 8.52 -3.63 23.03
C ILE A 139 7.87 -2.46 23.76
N TYR A 140 6.88 -1.81 23.16
CA TYR A 140 6.12 -0.73 23.80
C TYR A 140 5.43 -1.20 25.08
N GLY A 141 4.80 -2.39 25.05
CA GLY A 141 4.21 -3.01 26.25
C GLY A 141 5.25 -3.23 27.36
N ILE A 142 6.40 -3.82 27.03
CA ILE A 142 7.49 -4.06 28.00
C ILE A 142 7.99 -2.73 28.61
N LEU A 143 8.20 -1.70 27.78
CA LEU A 143 8.65 -0.39 28.25
C LEU A 143 7.61 0.28 29.16
N LYS A 144 6.32 0.18 28.82
CA LYS A 144 5.23 0.69 29.64
C LYS A 144 5.18 -0.01 31.00
N ASP A 145 5.24 -1.34 31.01
CA ASP A 145 5.24 -2.15 32.24
C ASP A 145 6.47 -1.83 33.11
N ASN A 146 7.64 -1.69 32.49
CA ASN A 146 8.87 -1.30 33.19
C ASN A 146 8.75 0.10 33.80
N ASN A 147 8.19 1.06 33.08
CA ASN A 147 7.99 2.42 33.60
C ASN A 147 7.05 2.41 34.82
N GLU A 148 5.97 1.63 34.78
CA GLU A 148 5.08 1.46 35.94
C GLU A 148 5.80 0.84 37.15
N ASN A 149 6.66 -0.16 36.93
CA ASN A 149 7.44 -0.79 37.99
C ASN A 149 8.50 0.17 38.59
N VAL A 150 9.20 0.92 37.75
CA VAL A 150 10.15 1.96 38.20
C VAL A 150 9.42 3.03 39.01
N LYS A 151 8.23 3.47 38.57
CA LYS A 151 7.39 4.43 39.31
C LYS A 151 6.97 3.90 40.69
N LYS A 152 6.66 2.60 40.81
CA LYS A 152 6.36 1.96 42.11
C LYS A 152 7.58 1.95 43.03
N ILE A 153 8.75 1.56 42.51
CA ILE A 153 10.00 1.55 43.29
C ILE A 153 10.35 2.96 43.77
N MET A 154 10.29 3.98 42.89
CA MET A 154 10.55 5.37 43.28
C MET A 154 9.62 5.85 44.40
N LYS A 155 8.33 5.52 44.35
CA LYS A 155 7.39 5.84 45.44
C LYS A 155 7.80 5.21 46.77
N ILE A 156 8.18 3.93 46.74
CA ILE A 156 8.63 3.20 47.94
C ILE A 156 9.92 3.84 48.49
N THR A 157 10.92 4.08 47.64
CA THR A 157 12.18 4.71 48.05
C THR A 157 11.97 6.12 48.61
N HIS A 158 11.10 6.92 48.00
CA HIS A 158 10.77 8.25 48.50
C HIS A 158 10.08 8.18 49.86
N SER A 159 9.13 7.26 50.05
CA SER A 159 8.47 7.04 51.35
C SER A 159 9.43 6.56 52.44
N LEU A 160 10.40 5.69 52.10
CA LEU A 160 11.44 5.23 53.01
C LEU A 160 12.39 6.35 53.42
N ASN A 161 12.83 7.18 52.47
CA ASN A 161 13.69 8.32 52.77
C ASN A 161 13.01 9.33 53.69
N GLN A 162 11.73 9.66 53.45
CA GLN A 162 10.97 10.51 54.37
C GLN A 162 10.89 9.91 55.78
N HIS A 163 10.71 8.59 55.90
CA HIS A 163 10.65 7.91 57.19
C HIS A 163 12.02 7.86 57.92
N LEU A 164 13.14 7.86 57.18
CA LEU A 164 14.49 8.00 57.73
C LEU A 164 14.78 9.43 58.22
N THR A 165 14.30 10.47 57.50
CA THR A 165 14.47 11.86 57.95
C THR A 165 13.69 12.17 59.23
N TYR A 166 12.53 11.54 59.43
CA TYR A 166 11.77 11.64 60.69
C TYR A 166 12.26 10.70 61.80
N GLY A 167 13.01 9.65 61.47
CA GLY A 167 13.56 8.68 62.43
C GLY A 167 14.92 9.05 63.04
N ILE A 168 15.65 10.01 62.47
CA ILE A 168 16.95 10.48 62.96
C ILE A 168 16.81 11.68 63.94
N ASN A 169 15.58 12.10 64.26
CA ASN A 169 15.33 13.22 65.18
C ASN A 169 14.77 12.80 66.56
N VAL A 170 15.15 11.61 67.05
CA VAL A 170 14.79 11.17 68.41
C VAL A 170 15.96 10.44 69.08
N ASN A 171 16.93 11.23 69.57
CA ASN A 171 17.66 11.08 70.83
C ASN A 171 19.03 11.75 70.72
N SER A 172 19.04 13.05 70.96
CA SER A 172 20.22 13.76 71.47
C SER A 172 19.76 14.73 72.55
N ASP A 173 19.17 14.19 73.62
CA ASP A 173 19.23 14.83 74.92
C ASP A 173 20.68 14.70 75.42
N ASP A 174 21.50 15.75 75.25
CA ASP A 174 22.29 16.29 76.37
C ASP A 174 22.99 17.61 76.02
N ASN A 175 22.52 18.68 76.69
CA ASN A 175 23.24 19.85 77.18
C ASN A 175 24.14 20.69 76.24
N SER A 176 23.66 21.88 75.86
CA SER A 176 24.27 23.14 76.34
C SER A 176 23.45 24.36 75.90
N ASP A 177 23.02 25.13 76.89
CA ASP A 177 22.68 26.55 76.78
C ASP A 177 23.73 27.31 75.95
N ASP A 178 23.32 28.11 74.95
CA ASP A 178 23.45 29.57 75.01
C ASP A 178 22.78 30.27 73.82
N ASN A 179 22.39 31.51 74.08
CA ASN A 179 21.60 32.43 73.28
C ASN A 179 22.25 32.83 71.93
N SER A 180 21.44 33.03 70.90
CA SER A 180 21.10 34.39 70.41
C SER A 180 20.29 34.37 69.11
N ASP A 181 19.28 35.24 69.13
CA ASP A 181 18.54 35.81 68.01
C ASP A 181 19.40 36.02 66.75
N ASP A 182 18.87 35.70 65.56
CA ASP A 182 18.40 36.71 64.60
C ASP A 182 17.97 36.07 63.26
N ASN A 183 16.80 36.50 62.77
CA ASN A 183 16.39 36.65 61.37
C ASN A 183 16.40 35.43 60.43
N SER A 184 15.47 35.26 59.51
CA SER A 184 14.22 35.92 59.13
C SER A 184 13.70 35.07 57.97
N ASP A 185 12.38 35.07 57.78
CA ASP A 185 11.68 34.53 56.63
C ASP A 185 12.43 34.68 55.30
N ASP A 186 12.51 33.60 54.52
CA ASP A 186 12.37 33.71 53.06
C ASP A 186 11.82 32.39 52.49
N ASN A 187 10.49 32.32 52.48
CA ASN A 187 9.74 31.56 51.48
C ASN A 187 9.86 32.31 50.16
N SER A 188 10.75 31.89 49.27
CA SER A 188 10.64 32.22 47.85
C SER A 188 10.09 31.00 47.12
N ASP A 189 8.76 30.94 47.06
CA ASP A 189 8.02 30.32 45.96
C ASP A 189 8.58 30.83 44.64
N ASP A 190 9.17 29.95 43.85
CA ASP A 190 9.45 30.20 42.43
C ASP A 190 8.75 29.11 41.61
N ASN A 191 7.42 29.16 41.65
CA ASN A 191 6.54 28.62 40.62
C ASN A 191 6.47 29.68 39.51
N SER A 192 7.39 29.64 38.55
CA SER A 192 7.18 30.28 37.26
C SER A 192 6.37 29.34 36.36
N ASP A 193 5.05 29.44 36.53
CA ASP A 193 4.09 29.16 35.46
C ASP A 193 4.42 30.09 34.28
N ASP A 194 4.99 29.54 33.22
CA ASP A 194 5.05 30.19 31.91
C ASP A 194 4.21 29.38 30.92
N ASN A 195 2.88 29.50 31.11
CA ASN A 195 1.89 29.29 30.08
C ASN A 195 1.55 30.67 29.51
N SER A 196 2.15 31.02 28.37
CA SER A 196 1.61 32.00 27.43
C SER A 196 1.85 31.42 26.03
N ASP A 197 0.81 30.88 25.42
CA ASP A 197 -0.05 31.59 24.47
C ASP A 197 0.75 32.18 23.30
N ASP A 198 0.81 31.44 22.19
CA ASP A 198 0.58 32.04 20.87
C ASP A 198 0.09 30.97 19.89
N ASN A 199 -1.24 30.79 19.93
CA ASN A 199 -2.02 30.29 18.82
C ASN A 199 -2.51 31.53 18.06
N SER A 200 -1.88 31.84 16.93
CA SER A 200 -2.47 32.77 15.95
C SER A 200 -2.08 32.34 14.54
N ASP A 201 -3.04 31.69 13.89
CA ASP A 201 -3.49 31.97 12.52
C ASP A 201 -2.53 32.71 11.59
N ASP A 202 -2.14 32.05 10.50
CA ASP A 202 -2.39 32.66 9.19
C ASP A 202 -2.50 31.57 8.10
N ASN A 203 -3.76 31.24 7.81
CA ASN A 203 -4.20 30.76 6.51
C ASN A 203 -4.25 31.99 5.58
N SER A 204 -3.37 32.08 4.60
CA SER A 204 -3.63 32.91 3.43
C SER A 204 -3.15 32.20 2.17
N ASP A 205 -4.15 31.76 1.42
CA ASP A 205 -4.17 31.54 -0.02
C ASP A 205 -3.09 32.31 -0.79
N ASP A 206 -2.39 31.62 -1.69
CA ASP A 206 -2.23 32.21 -3.02
C ASP A 206 -2.22 31.12 -4.09
N ASN A 207 -3.39 31.02 -4.72
CA ASN A 207 -3.67 30.25 -5.92
C ASN A 207 -3.72 31.26 -7.07
N SER A 208 -2.62 31.41 -7.80
CA SER A 208 -2.59 31.98 -9.15
C SER A 208 -1.44 31.27 -9.88
N GLY A 209 -1.67 30.53 -10.96
CA GLY A 209 -2.53 30.87 -12.07
C GLY A 209 -1.61 31.31 -13.21
N ASP A 210 -1.77 30.62 -14.34
CA ASP A 210 -1.29 31.00 -15.68
C ASP A 210 0.19 30.80 -16.01
N ASN A 211 0.58 30.41 -17.22
CA ASN A 211 -0.04 29.71 -18.35
C ASN A 211 1.10 29.59 -19.38
N ASP A 212 0.92 28.70 -20.37
CA ASP A 212 1.41 28.82 -21.75
C ASP A 212 2.92 28.93 -22.07
N ASN A 213 3.42 27.85 -22.69
CA ASN A 213 3.94 27.89 -24.07
C ASN A 213 4.12 26.42 -24.51
N SER A 214 3.25 25.83 -25.31
CA SER A 214 3.03 26.06 -26.75
C SER A 214 4.28 25.84 -27.61
N ASP A 215 4.12 24.85 -28.47
CA ASP A 215 4.54 24.82 -29.87
C ASP A 215 5.95 24.30 -30.26
N ASP A 216 5.86 23.18 -31.00
CA ASP A 216 6.47 22.96 -32.31
C ASP A 216 7.96 22.63 -32.41
N ASN A 217 8.23 21.38 -32.80
CA ASN A 217 8.58 21.04 -34.19
C ASN A 217 9.02 19.57 -34.25
N GLU A 218 8.31 18.73 -34.99
CA GLU A 218 8.58 18.41 -36.41
C GLU A 218 9.94 17.73 -36.64
N GLY A 219 9.89 16.57 -37.30
CA GLY A 219 10.94 16.24 -38.26
C GLY A 219 11.61 14.88 -38.11
N ASP A 220 10.98 13.91 -38.76
CA ASP A 220 11.54 13.25 -39.95
C ASP A 220 12.15 11.86 -39.80
N ASN A 221 11.71 11.03 -40.75
CA ASN A 221 12.09 9.65 -41.04
C ASN A 221 13.54 9.55 -41.48
N SER A 222 14.18 8.39 -41.26
CA SER A 222 14.65 7.56 -42.38
C SER A 222 15.23 6.22 -41.92
N ASP A 223 14.90 5.23 -42.73
CA ASP A 223 15.41 3.86 -42.79
C ASP A 223 16.93 3.75 -42.61
N ASP A 224 17.39 2.69 -41.94
CA ASP A 224 18.44 1.88 -42.57
C ASP A 224 18.39 0.41 -42.15
N ASN A 225 18.54 -0.43 -43.18
CA ASN A 225 18.46 -1.86 -43.18
C ASN A 225 19.89 -2.43 -43.12
N GLY A 226 20.10 -3.54 -42.42
CA GLY A 226 21.13 -4.50 -42.84
C GLY A 226 22.07 -5.03 -41.77
N GLY A 227 22.01 -6.35 -41.60
CA GLY A 227 23.21 -7.15 -41.87
C GLY A 227 23.92 -7.75 -40.66
N SER A 228 23.66 -9.05 -40.47
CA SER A 228 24.62 -10.13 -40.29
C SER A 228 25.57 -10.20 -39.09
N ASP A 229 25.46 -11.39 -38.49
CA ASP A 229 26.53 -12.33 -38.16
C ASP A 229 27.23 -12.25 -36.79
N ASP A 230 27.10 -13.42 -36.14
CA ASP A 230 28.17 -14.18 -35.50
C ASP A 230 28.69 -13.77 -34.11
N ASN A 231 28.34 -14.69 -33.19
CA ASN A 231 29.26 -15.48 -32.37
C ASN A 231 29.66 -14.99 -30.97
N ASP A 232 29.71 -16.03 -30.15
CA ASP A 232 30.60 -16.32 -29.03
C ASP A 232 30.27 -15.72 -27.65
N ASP A 233 29.94 -16.68 -26.78
CA ASP A 233 30.61 -16.91 -25.50
C ASP A 233 30.86 -15.68 -24.62
N ASN A 234 30.16 -15.60 -23.48
CA ASN A 234 30.78 -16.09 -22.25
C ASN A 234 29.81 -16.18 -21.08
N ASN A 235 29.92 -17.34 -20.48
CA ASN A 235 29.45 -17.73 -19.16
C ASN A 235 30.38 -17.09 -18.12
N ASP A 236 29.87 -16.15 -17.32
CA ASP A 236 30.43 -15.78 -16.00
C ASP A 236 29.33 -15.05 -15.23
N ASN A 237 28.37 -15.82 -14.70
CA ASN A 237 27.43 -15.31 -13.70
C ASN A 237 28.13 -15.41 -12.33
N ASP A 238 29.00 -14.44 -12.07
CA ASP A 238 29.68 -14.25 -10.80
C ASP A 238 28.63 -13.79 -9.77
N GLY A 239 28.32 -14.71 -8.86
CA GLY A 239 27.36 -14.50 -7.78
C GLY A 239 27.90 -13.49 -6.78
N ASN A 240 27.61 -12.21 -7.02
CA ASN A 240 27.53 -11.21 -5.97
C ASN A 240 26.05 -11.03 -5.61
N GLU A 241 25.54 -11.96 -4.81
CA GLU A 241 24.44 -11.63 -3.90
C GLU A 241 24.98 -10.58 -2.94
N GLU A 242 24.83 -9.31 -3.31
CA GLU A 242 24.89 -8.22 -2.34
C GLU A 242 23.81 -8.53 -1.29
N GLU A 243 24.24 -9.10 -0.17
CA GLU A 243 23.49 -9.07 1.08
C GLU A 243 23.25 -7.60 1.41
N THR A 244 22.19 -7.04 0.82
CA THR A 244 21.64 -5.75 1.19
C THR A 244 21.11 -5.95 2.59
N SER A 245 22.00 -5.70 3.55
CA SER A 245 21.73 -5.83 4.97
C SER A 245 20.37 -5.18 5.26
N ILE A 246 19.51 -5.89 5.99
CA ILE A 246 18.20 -5.39 6.43
C ILE A 246 18.31 -3.99 7.06
N PHE A 247 19.47 -3.64 7.62
CA PHE A 247 19.79 -2.31 8.11
C PHE A 247 19.78 -1.21 7.03
N THR A 248 20.26 -1.50 5.81
CA THR A 248 20.29 -0.56 4.69
C THR A 248 18.87 -0.25 4.19
N ILE A 249 18.02 -1.28 4.09
CA ILE A 249 16.60 -1.13 3.71
C ILE A 249 15.82 -0.36 4.80
N MET A 250 16.08 -0.65 6.07
CA MET A 250 15.46 0.06 7.21
C MET A 250 15.82 1.56 7.25
N ASN A 251 17.08 1.93 6.95
CA ASN A 251 17.49 3.33 6.92
C ASN A 251 16.90 4.11 5.73
N PHE A 252 16.63 3.43 4.62
CA PHE A 252 15.98 4.04 3.46
C PHE A 252 14.49 4.30 3.70
N LEU A 253 13.78 3.35 4.33
CA LEU A 253 12.34 3.47 4.59
C LEU A 253 11.98 4.39 5.77
N PHE A 254 12.91 4.62 6.69
CA PHE A 254 12.70 5.50 7.84
C PHE A 254 13.85 6.50 7.98
N PRO A 255 13.96 7.51 7.09
CA PRO A 255 14.94 8.57 7.27
C PRO A 255 14.62 9.28 8.59
N LYS A 256 15.53 9.16 9.57
CA LYS A 256 15.41 9.82 10.86
C LYS A 256 15.26 11.33 10.64
N LYS A 257 14.04 11.85 10.85
CA LYS A 257 13.86 13.24 11.28
C LYS A 257 13.98 13.25 12.80
N PHE A 258 15.17 13.55 13.28
CA PHE A 258 15.35 14.08 14.62
C PHE A 258 15.96 15.47 14.44
N GLU A 259 15.16 16.48 14.78
CA GLU A 259 15.63 17.83 15.13
C GLU A 259 16.39 17.78 16.46
#